data_AF-M6D939-F1
#
_entry.id   AF-M6D939-F1
#
_cell.length_a   1.000
_cell.length_b   1.000
_cell.length_c   1.000
_cell.angle_alpha   90.00
_cell.angle_beta   90.00
_cell.angle_gamma   90.00
#
_symmetry.space_group_name_H-M   'P 1'
#
loop_
_entity.id
_entity.type
_entity.pdbx_description
1 polymer ?
#
loop_
_entity_poly.entity_id
_entity_poly.type
_entity_poly.pdbx_seq_one_letter_code
_entity_poly.pdbx_strand_id
1 'polypeptide(L)'
;MNLLKRLFSRIESPDDAEFFLNSASYVLLLIAFLQSILYTFLLGSFLNFYMDILLLSIFGIVIRFSRSRVSVILLCIFSSVILSGTILTLFGIWTSVGNNILLELLLLLLSIRIALASFRFHKLKNTKLVWKNLWIRHLIALGLAFIISASLFISLILVSKFLGITKMNSLHGEVIFESFPISYILLLLPIFPWAKKRRMYSEPEILS
;
A
#
# COMPACT_ATOMS: atom_id res chain seq x y z
N MET A 1 -25.44 9.43 9.06
CA MET A 1 -26.15 8.85 7.89
C MET A 1 -25.68 9.40 6.52
N ASN A 2 -25.08 10.61 6.44
CA ASN A 2 -24.60 11.18 5.16
C ASN A 2 -23.27 10.60 4.63
N LEU A 3 -22.35 10.14 5.49
CA LEU A 3 -21.04 9.64 5.06
C LEU A 3 -21.11 8.33 4.26
N LEU A 4 -21.95 7.36 4.68
CA LEU A 4 -22.12 6.11 3.94
C LEU A 4 -22.83 6.34 2.60
N LYS A 5 -23.91 7.14 2.57
CA LYS A 5 -24.58 7.51 1.31
C LYS A 5 -23.63 8.21 0.34
N ARG A 6 -22.77 9.11 0.83
CA ARG A 6 -21.81 9.86 0.03
C ARG A 6 -20.56 9.05 -0.33
N LEU A 7 -20.21 8.05 0.47
CA LEU A 7 -19.29 7.02 0.03
C LEU A 7 -19.91 6.37 -1.18
N PHE A 8 -21.15 5.85 -1.13
CA PHE A 8 -21.87 5.13 -2.21
C PHE A 8 -22.40 5.96 -3.39
N SER A 9 -22.30 7.29 -3.34
CA SER A 9 -22.80 8.16 -4.41
C SER A 9 -21.93 8.11 -5.67
N ARG A 10 -22.49 8.57 -6.79
CA ARG A 10 -21.73 8.75 -8.03
C ARG A 10 -20.67 9.84 -7.84
N ILE A 11 -19.51 9.61 -8.44
CA ILE A 11 -18.41 10.57 -8.46
C ILE A 11 -18.60 11.45 -9.70
N GLU A 12 -19.08 12.67 -9.50
CA GLU A 12 -19.48 13.59 -10.57
C GLU A 12 -18.51 14.78 -10.69
N SER A 13 -17.95 15.24 -9.58
CA SER A 13 -17.00 16.35 -9.53
C SER A 13 -15.57 15.89 -9.15
N PRO A 14 -14.53 16.68 -9.51
CA PRO A 14 -13.17 16.39 -9.06
C PRO A 14 -13.03 16.46 -7.53
N ASP A 15 -13.79 17.33 -6.88
CA ASP A 15 -13.75 17.51 -5.42
C ASP A 15 -14.40 16.33 -4.69
N ASP A 16 -15.46 15.75 -5.25
CA ASP A 16 -16.06 14.51 -4.73
C ASP A 16 -15.11 13.32 -4.89
N ALA A 17 -14.39 13.24 -6.02
CA ALA A 17 -13.38 12.21 -6.22
C ALA A 17 -12.22 12.36 -5.23
N GLU A 18 -11.79 13.60 -4.97
CA GLU A 18 -10.74 13.90 -4.00
C GLU A 18 -11.16 13.55 -2.57
N PHE A 19 -12.38 13.92 -2.18
CA PHE A 19 -12.96 13.58 -0.89
C PHE A 19 -13.04 12.06 -0.72
N PHE A 20 -13.56 11.34 -1.71
CA PHE A 20 -13.67 9.89 -1.67
C PHE A 20 -12.31 9.22 -1.49
N LEU A 21 -11.29 9.62 -2.27
CA LEU A 21 -9.95 9.05 -2.17
C LEU A 21 -9.30 9.36 -0.80
N ASN A 22 -9.59 10.52 -0.20
CA ASN A 22 -9.19 10.83 1.16
C ASN A 22 -9.88 9.92 2.18
N SER A 23 -11.20 9.83 2.15
CA SER A 23 -11.95 8.97 3.06
C SER A 23 -11.51 7.51 2.95
N ALA A 24 -11.36 7.01 1.72
CA ALA A 24 -10.90 5.65 1.47
C ALA A 24 -9.48 5.41 2.00
N SER A 25 -8.58 6.40 1.90
CA SER A 25 -7.24 6.28 2.50
C SER A 25 -7.28 6.13 4.02
N TYR A 26 -8.17 6.84 4.71
CA TYR A 26 -8.35 6.68 6.15
C TYR A 26 -8.98 5.33 6.50
N VAL A 27 -9.90 4.83 5.68
CA VAL A 27 -10.47 3.48 5.86
C VAL A 27 -9.38 2.42 5.73
N LEU A 28 -8.50 2.50 4.72
CA LEU A 28 -7.37 1.56 4.57
C LEU A 28 -6.43 1.60 5.78
N LEU A 29 -6.10 2.80 6.27
CA LEU A 29 -5.28 2.97 7.46
C LEU A 29 -5.97 2.44 8.73
N LEU A 30 -7.28 2.62 8.85
CA LEU A 30 -8.06 2.10 9.95
C LEU A 30 -8.12 0.57 9.93
N ILE A 31 -8.31 -0.04 8.76
CA ILE A 31 -8.27 -1.51 8.59
C ILE A 31 -6.90 -2.03 9.02
N ALA A 32 -5.81 -1.42 8.53
CA ALA A 32 -4.46 -1.79 8.90
C ALA A 32 -4.22 -1.65 10.42
N PHE A 33 -4.69 -0.56 11.03
CA PHE A 33 -4.57 -0.34 12.47
C PHE A 33 -5.36 -1.38 13.29
N LEU A 34 -6.60 -1.68 12.89
CA LEU A 34 -7.42 -2.69 13.55
C LEU A 34 -6.81 -4.09 13.41
N GLN A 35 -6.32 -4.44 12.22
CA GLN A 35 -5.59 -5.69 11.99
C GLN A 35 -4.34 -5.76 12.89
N SER A 36 -3.57 -4.68 12.98
CA SER A 36 -2.39 -4.60 13.87
C SER A 36 -2.73 -4.90 15.33
N ILE A 37 -3.80 -4.29 15.86
CA ILE A 37 -4.26 -4.59 17.23
C ILE A 37 -4.66 -6.07 17.35
N LEU A 38 -5.42 -6.59 16.39
CA LEU A 38 -5.95 -7.95 16.44
C LEU A 38 -4.82 -8.99 16.41
N TYR A 39 -3.81 -8.80 15.56
CA TYR A 39 -2.67 -9.73 15.50
C TYR A 39 -1.73 -9.59 16.70
N THR A 40 -1.50 -8.35 17.18
CA THR A 40 -0.63 -8.09 18.34
C THR A 40 -1.18 -8.69 19.63
N PHE A 41 -2.49 -8.56 19.87
CA PHE A 41 -3.09 -8.88 21.16
C PHE A 41 -3.90 -10.17 21.20
N LEU A 42 -4.52 -10.60 20.08
CA LEU A 42 -5.47 -11.71 20.09
C LEU A 42 -4.92 -13.00 19.45
N LEU A 43 -4.09 -12.90 18.42
CA LEU A 43 -3.66 -14.07 17.64
C LEU A 43 -2.20 -14.48 17.88
N GLY A 44 -1.41 -13.66 18.60
CA GLY A 44 -0.05 -14.02 19.04
C GLY A 44 0.95 -14.33 17.91
N SER A 45 0.59 -14.05 16.66
CA SER A 45 1.36 -14.38 15.47
C SER A 45 1.62 -13.12 14.67
N PHE A 46 2.77 -12.51 14.92
CA PHE A 46 3.30 -11.40 14.11
C PHE A 46 3.88 -11.86 12.76
N LEU A 47 4.13 -13.17 12.61
CA LEU A 47 4.99 -13.73 11.57
C LEU A 47 4.46 -13.56 10.15
N ASN A 48 3.17 -13.83 9.91
CA ASN A 48 2.62 -13.84 8.54
C ASN A 48 1.76 -12.62 8.20
N PHE A 49 1.36 -11.82 9.20
CA PHE A 49 0.31 -10.81 9.04
C PHE A 49 0.81 -9.36 9.07
N TYR A 50 2.08 -9.14 9.43
CA TYR A 50 2.69 -7.80 9.42
C TYR A 50 2.68 -7.19 8.01
N MET A 51 2.82 -8.03 6.98
CA MET A 51 2.91 -7.58 5.59
C MET A 51 1.60 -6.98 5.09
N ASP A 52 0.47 -7.59 5.41
CA ASP A 52 -0.84 -7.07 4.99
C ASP A 52 -1.14 -5.72 5.63
N ILE A 53 -0.87 -5.59 6.94
CA ILE A 53 -1.00 -4.33 7.68
C ILE A 53 -0.14 -3.24 7.03
N LEU A 54 1.11 -3.57 6.73
CA LEU A 54 2.08 -2.62 6.20
C LEU A 54 1.71 -2.21 4.78
N LEU A 55 1.39 -3.15 3.90
CA LEU A 55 0.95 -2.89 2.53
C LEU A 55 -0.33 -2.05 2.50
N LEU A 56 -1.34 -2.37 3.32
CA LEU A 56 -2.56 -1.57 3.43
C LEU A 56 -2.28 -0.15 3.92
N SER A 57 -1.40 0.00 4.91
CA SER A 57 -0.99 1.31 5.43
C SER A 57 -0.32 2.15 4.35
N ILE A 58 0.61 1.55 3.61
CA ILE A 58 1.28 2.20 2.48
C ILE A 58 0.25 2.59 1.43
N PHE A 59 -0.60 1.67 0.95
CA PHE A 59 -1.59 1.98 -0.08
C PHE A 59 -2.46 3.16 0.35
N GLY A 60 -2.93 3.17 1.60
CA GLY A 60 -3.66 4.30 2.18
C GLY A 60 -2.89 5.62 2.03
N ILE A 61 -1.63 5.67 2.47
CA ILE A 61 -0.80 6.88 2.40
C ILE A 61 -0.53 7.30 0.94
N VAL A 62 -0.12 6.37 0.06
CA VAL A 62 0.16 6.67 -1.34
C VAL A 62 -1.08 7.24 -2.01
N ILE A 63 -2.24 6.62 -1.82
CA ILE A 63 -3.51 7.05 -2.41
C ILE A 63 -3.91 8.43 -1.89
N ARG A 64 -3.71 8.71 -0.60
CA ARG A 64 -4.02 10.02 -0.01
C ARG A 64 -3.26 11.15 -0.68
N PHE A 65 -1.95 10.98 -0.83
CA PHE A 65 -1.06 12.09 -1.18
C PHE A 65 -0.70 12.15 -2.68
N SER A 66 -0.59 11.00 -3.36
CA SER A 66 -0.17 10.96 -4.77
C SER A 66 -1.32 10.75 -5.76
N ARG A 67 -2.46 10.22 -5.28
CA ARG A 67 -3.58 9.77 -6.12
C ARG A 67 -3.16 8.77 -7.22
N SER A 68 -2.00 8.12 -7.06
CA SER A 68 -1.36 7.29 -8.08
C SER A 68 -2.28 6.21 -8.64
N ARG A 69 -2.53 6.25 -9.96
CA ARG A 69 -3.31 5.22 -10.68
C ARG A 69 -2.67 3.84 -10.54
N VAL A 70 -1.33 3.80 -10.60
CA VAL A 70 -0.56 2.55 -10.48
C VAL A 70 -0.76 1.92 -9.11
N SER A 71 -0.70 2.72 -8.04
CA SER A 71 -0.86 2.22 -6.67
C SER A 71 -2.26 1.67 -6.42
N VAL A 72 -3.27 2.26 -7.05
CA VAL A 72 -4.64 1.76 -6.94
C VAL A 72 -4.85 0.47 -7.73
N ILE A 73 -4.22 0.32 -8.90
CA ILE A 73 -4.21 -0.95 -9.65
C ILE A 73 -3.52 -2.04 -8.81
N LEU A 74 -2.37 -1.74 -8.21
CA LEU A 74 -1.65 -2.66 -7.34
C LEU A 74 -2.50 -3.07 -6.12
N LEU A 75 -3.26 -2.14 -5.52
CA LEU A 75 -4.20 -2.46 -4.44
C LEU A 75 -5.32 -3.42 -4.90
N CYS A 76 -5.83 -3.26 -6.14
CA CYS A 76 -6.82 -4.19 -6.69
C CYS A 76 -6.25 -5.59 -6.90
N ILE A 77 -5.02 -5.69 -7.42
CA ILE A 77 -4.31 -6.96 -7.59
C ILE A 77 -4.08 -7.60 -6.22
N PHE A 78 -3.54 -6.84 -5.27
CA PHE A 78 -3.25 -7.28 -3.92
C PHE A 78 -4.50 -7.84 -3.22
N SER A 79 -5.61 -7.09 -3.21
CA SER A 79 -6.87 -7.55 -2.63
C SER A 79 -7.46 -8.77 -3.33
N SER A 80 -7.28 -8.91 -4.65
CA SER A 80 -7.69 -10.11 -5.40
C SER A 80 -6.87 -11.35 -5.00
N VAL A 81 -5.56 -11.17 -4.78
CA VAL A 81 -4.66 -12.24 -4.33
C VAL A 81 -5.04 -12.70 -2.93
N ILE A 82 -5.26 -11.77 -1.98
CA ILE A 82 -5.65 -12.15 -0.61
C ILE A 82 -7.00 -12.85 -0.61
N LEU A 83 -8.00 -12.33 -1.33
CA LEU A 83 -9.32 -12.99 -1.43
C LEU A 83 -9.19 -14.41 -1.98
N SER A 84 -8.37 -14.61 -3.03
CA SER A 84 -8.11 -15.93 -3.59
C SER A 84 -7.43 -16.85 -2.57
N GLY A 85 -6.45 -16.35 -1.83
CA GLY A 85 -5.80 -17.07 -0.73
C GLY A 85 -6.79 -17.48 0.36
N THR A 86 -7.68 -16.59 0.79
CA THR A 86 -8.74 -16.89 1.77
C THR A 86 -9.72 -17.93 1.24
N ILE A 87 -10.11 -17.88 -0.04
CA ILE A 87 -10.94 -18.92 -0.66
C ILE A 87 -10.24 -20.27 -0.63
N LEU A 88 -8.95 -20.33 -1.00
CA LEU A 88 -8.15 -21.56 -0.93
C LEU A 88 -8.02 -22.09 0.50
N THR A 89 -7.88 -21.20 1.49
CA THR A 89 -7.91 -21.59 2.92
C THR A 89 -9.25 -22.20 3.32
N LEU A 90 -10.38 -21.61 2.88
CA LEU A 90 -11.72 -22.14 3.17
C LEU A 90 -11.95 -23.54 2.60
N PHE A 91 -11.34 -23.86 1.44
CA PHE A 91 -11.38 -25.19 0.85
C PHE A 91 -10.35 -26.17 1.46
N GLY A 92 -9.58 -25.76 2.47
CA GLY A 92 -8.56 -26.60 3.11
C GLY A 92 -7.33 -26.87 2.25
N ILE A 93 -7.17 -26.15 1.13
CA ILE A 93 -6.05 -26.29 0.19
C ILE A 93 -4.81 -25.56 0.72
N TRP A 94 -5.00 -24.49 1.50
CA TRP A 94 -3.94 -23.68 2.07
C TRP A 94 -4.20 -23.42 3.57
N THR A 95 -3.15 -23.38 4.39
CA THR A 95 -3.25 -23.33 5.85
C THR A 95 -2.86 -21.99 6.47
N SER A 96 -2.58 -20.94 5.67
CA SER A 96 -1.91 -19.73 6.18
C SER A 96 -2.53 -18.37 5.81
N VAL A 97 -3.57 -18.29 4.98
CA VAL A 97 -4.19 -16.99 4.63
C VAL A 97 -5.43 -16.76 5.49
N GLY A 98 -5.63 -15.52 5.98
CA GLY A 98 -6.65 -15.14 6.95
C GLY A 98 -8.06 -15.68 6.64
N ASN A 99 -8.83 -15.97 7.69
CA ASN A 99 -10.08 -16.73 7.59
C ASN A 99 -11.36 -15.87 7.42
N ASN A 100 -11.22 -14.58 7.09
CA ASN A 100 -12.34 -13.64 7.04
C ASN A 100 -12.66 -13.20 5.61
N ILE A 101 -13.34 -14.09 4.87
CA ILE A 101 -13.72 -13.85 3.47
C ILE A 101 -14.56 -12.58 3.27
N LEU A 102 -15.36 -12.21 4.26
CA LEU A 102 -16.20 -11.02 4.18
C LEU A 102 -15.36 -9.74 4.20
N LEU A 103 -14.32 -9.70 5.04
CA LEU A 103 -13.38 -8.57 5.06
C LEU A 103 -12.62 -8.44 3.74
N GLU A 104 -12.14 -9.56 3.20
CA GLU A 104 -11.39 -9.56 1.93
C GLU A 104 -12.25 -9.15 0.74
N LEU A 105 -13.52 -9.59 0.71
CA LEU A 105 -14.47 -9.17 -0.31
C LEU A 105 -14.75 -7.67 -0.22
N LEU A 106 -14.92 -7.13 0.99
CA LEU A 106 -15.09 -5.69 1.21
C LEU A 106 -13.86 -4.90 0.78
N LEU A 107 -12.65 -5.41 1.07
CA LEU A 107 -11.40 -4.80 0.64
C LEU A 107 -11.29 -4.76 -0.89
N LEU A 108 -11.63 -5.85 -1.58
CA LEU A 108 -11.67 -5.90 -3.04
C LEU A 108 -12.67 -4.89 -3.61
N LEU A 109 -13.91 -4.86 -3.09
CA LEU A 109 -14.92 -3.90 -3.54
C LEU A 109 -14.48 -2.45 -3.29
N LEU A 110 -13.86 -2.18 -2.15
CA LEU A 110 -13.28 -0.87 -1.84
C LEU A 110 -12.18 -0.51 -2.85
N SER A 111 -11.26 -1.44 -3.15
CA SER A 111 -10.15 -1.21 -4.08
C SER A 111 -10.62 -0.85 -5.49
N ILE A 112 -11.60 -1.59 -6.04
CA ILE A 112 -12.21 -1.33 -7.35
C ILE A 112 -12.79 0.07 -7.37
N ARG A 113 -13.42 0.48 -6.28
CA ARG A 113 -14.06 1.77 -6.17
C ARG A 113 -13.08 2.93 -6.05
N ILE A 114 -11.99 2.74 -5.31
CA ILE A 114 -10.84 3.65 -5.29
C ILE A 114 -10.28 3.78 -6.71
N ALA A 115 -10.21 2.68 -7.48
CA ALA A 115 -9.74 2.73 -8.87
C ALA A 115 -10.63 3.65 -9.70
N LEU A 116 -11.94 3.42 -9.68
CA LEU A 116 -12.90 4.27 -10.39
C LEU A 116 -12.77 5.75 -9.98
N ALA A 117 -12.60 6.03 -8.68
CA ALA A 117 -12.41 7.39 -8.17
C ALA A 117 -11.12 8.03 -8.67
N SER A 118 -9.99 7.31 -8.64
CA SER A 118 -8.69 7.79 -9.12
C SER A 118 -8.73 8.08 -10.61
N PHE A 119 -9.24 7.15 -11.43
CA PHE A 119 -9.35 7.35 -12.87
C PHE A 119 -10.28 8.53 -13.22
N ARG A 120 -11.42 8.68 -12.54
CA ARG A 120 -12.32 9.82 -12.73
C ARG A 120 -11.69 11.14 -12.31
N PHE A 121 -11.03 11.20 -11.15
CA PHE A 121 -10.31 12.38 -10.68
C PHE A 121 -9.33 12.88 -11.75
N HIS A 122 -8.56 11.95 -12.31
CA HIS A 122 -7.57 12.26 -13.32
C HIS A 122 -8.14 12.67 -14.68
N LYS A 123 -9.28 12.08 -15.07
CA LYS A 123 -10.02 12.47 -16.26
C LYS A 123 -10.58 13.89 -16.12
N LEU A 124 -11.18 14.22 -14.97
CA LEU A 124 -11.78 15.52 -14.71
C LEU A 124 -10.75 16.64 -14.55
N LYS A 125 -9.60 16.36 -13.93
CA LYS A 125 -8.49 17.32 -13.81
C LYS A 125 -7.58 17.38 -15.05
N ASN A 126 -7.91 16.68 -16.15
CA ASN A 126 -7.11 16.60 -17.38
C ASN A 126 -5.60 16.33 -17.17
N THR A 127 -5.29 15.56 -16.13
CA THR A 127 -3.90 15.30 -15.75
C THR A 127 -3.22 14.29 -16.68
N LYS A 128 -2.08 14.67 -17.26
CA LYS A 128 -1.25 13.74 -18.05
C LYS A 128 -0.26 13.00 -17.15
N LEU A 129 -0.13 11.69 -17.36
CA LEU A 129 0.87 10.87 -16.69
C LEU A 129 2.23 11.10 -17.35
N VAL A 130 3.20 11.62 -16.60
CA VAL A 130 4.56 11.80 -17.10
C VAL A 130 5.36 10.52 -16.83
N TRP A 131 5.42 9.62 -17.81
CA TRP A 131 6.12 8.33 -17.71
C TRP A 131 7.58 8.48 -17.25
N LYS A 132 8.29 9.50 -17.72
CA LYS A 132 9.68 9.80 -17.30
C LYS A 132 9.79 10.00 -15.78
N ASN A 133 8.85 10.71 -15.16
CA ASN A 133 8.86 10.93 -13.71
C ASN A 133 8.53 9.66 -12.93
N LEU A 134 7.71 8.77 -13.50
CA LEU A 134 7.43 7.47 -12.92
C LEU A 134 8.69 6.60 -12.89
N TRP A 135 9.37 6.45 -14.03
CA TRP A 135 10.62 5.68 -14.14
C TRP A 135 11.71 6.21 -13.20
N ILE A 136 11.94 7.51 -13.17
CA ILE A 136 12.95 8.12 -12.29
C ILE A 136 12.64 7.83 -10.81
N ARG A 137 11.36 7.92 -10.40
CA ARG A 137 10.96 7.64 -9.02
C ARG A 137 11.15 6.17 -8.67
N HIS A 138 10.78 5.25 -9.56
CA HIS A 138 11.01 3.83 -9.33
C HIS A 138 12.50 3.49 -9.25
N LEU A 139 13.32 4.06 -10.13
CA LEU A 139 14.77 3.81 -10.13
C LEU A 139 15.44 4.32 -8.85
N ILE A 140 15.07 5.54 -8.41
CA ILE A 140 15.57 6.13 -7.16
C ILE A 140 15.06 5.34 -5.95
N ALA A 141 13.77 4.99 -5.92
CA ALA A 141 13.19 4.20 -4.84
C ALA A 141 13.85 2.82 -4.75
N LEU A 142 14.15 2.18 -5.87
CA LEU A 142 14.85 0.89 -5.91
C LEU A 142 16.26 1.02 -5.34
N GLY A 143 17.00 2.05 -5.76
CA GLY A 143 18.36 2.31 -5.26
C GLY A 143 18.38 2.62 -3.76
N LEU A 144 17.47 3.47 -3.27
CA LEU A 144 17.38 3.79 -1.84
C LEU A 144 16.88 2.60 -1.01
N ALA A 145 15.97 1.78 -1.55
CA ALA A 145 15.50 0.56 -0.90
C ALA A 145 16.62 -0.45 -0.71
N PHE A 146 17.46 -0.58 -1.74
CA PHE A 146 18.64 -1.40 -1.70
C PHE A 146 19.57 -0.96 -0.58
N ILE A 147 19.86 0.34 -0.49
CA ILE A 147 20.73 0.91 0.55
C ILE A 147 20.15 0.66 1.95
N ILE A 148 18.85 0.90 2.16
CA ILE A 148 18.19 0.70 3.46
C ILE A 148 18.23 -0.78 3.85
N SER A 149 17.84 -1.66 2.94
CA SER A 149 17.82 -3.10 3.18
C SER A 149 19.23 -3.66 3.45
N ALA A 150 20.22 -3.25 2.65
CA ALA A 150 21.62 -3.64 2.86
C ALA A 150 22.16 -3.12 4.20
N SER A 151 21.83 -1.89 4.58
CA SER A 151 22.22 -1.30 5.87
C SER A 151 21.60 -2.07 7.05
N LEU A 152 20.31 -2.40 6.97
CA LEU A 152 19.62 -3.22 7.98
C LEU A 152 20.26 -4.61 8.09
N PHE A 153 20.58 -5.23 6.95
CA PHE A 153 21.24 -6.53 6.90
C PHE A 153 22.63 -6.50 7.58
N ILE A 154 23.47 -5.53 7.20
CA ILE A 154 24.83 -5.38 7.76
C ILE A 154 24.75 -5.09 9.26
N SER A 155 23.85 -4.19 9.68
CA SER A 155 23.62 -3.87 11.09
C SER A 155 23.21 -5.11 11.88
N LEU A 156 22.28 -5.91 11.34
CA LEU A 156 21.84 -7.14 12.00
C LEU A 156 22.97 -8.15 12.15
N ILE A 157 23.82 -8.32 11.14
CA ILE A 157 25.01 -9.20 11.22
C ILE A 157 25.95 -8.72 12.33
N LEU A 158 26.24 -7.42 12.40
CA LEU A 158 27.13 -6.84 13.39
C LEU A 158 26.59 -7.02 14.82
N VAL A 159 25.30 -6.74 15.03
CA VAL A 159 24.62 -6.91 16.32
C VAL A 159 24.58 -8.39 16.70
N SER A 160 24.25 -9.28 15.77
CA SER A 160 24.19 -10.73 16.03
C SER A 160 25.56 -11.28 16.43
N LYS A 161 26.62 -10.83 15.74
CA LYS A 161 28.01 -11.19 16.07
C LYS A 161 28.43 -10.65 17.43
N PHE A 162 28.05 -9.42 17.77
CA PHE A 162 28.32 -8.82 19.08
C PHE A 162 27.62 -9.57 20.22
N LEU A 163 26.38 -10.03 19.99
CA LEU A 163 25.59 -10.79 20.96
C LEU A 163 25.92 -12.30 20.98
N GLY A 164 26.87 -12.76 20.17
CA GLY A 164 27.24 -14.19 20.10
C GLY A 164 26.17 -15.09 19.48
N ILE A 165 25.22 -14.54 18.75
CA ILE A 165 24.13 -15.28 18.09
C ILE A 165 24.68 -15.92 16.81
N THR A 166 24.83 -17.25 16.81
CA THR A 166 25.43 -18.01 15.69
C THR A 166 24.40 -18.56 14.70
N LYS A 167 23.12 -18.63 15.09
CA LYS A 167 22.00 -18.99 14.22
C LYS A 167 20.91 -17.93 14.33
N MET A 168 20.61 -17.26 13.22
CA MET A 168 19.43 -16.41 13.14
C MET A 168 18.17 -17.28 13.10
N ASN A 169 17.19 -16.89 13.91
CA ASN A 169 15.84 -17.44 13.80
C ASN A 169 15.23 -17.04 12.44
N SER A 170 14.36 -17.89 11.88
CA SER A 170 13.72 -17.66 10.56
C SER A 170 13.08 -16.27 10.45
N LEU A 171 12.49 -15.80 11.55
CA LEU A 171 11.86 -14.49 11.67
C LEU A 171 12.80 -13.33 11.34
N HIS A 172 14.07 -13.39 11.76
CA HIS A 172 15.02 -12.32 11.45
C HIS A 172 15.45 -12.37 9.97
N GLY A 173 15.49 -13.56 9.37
CA GLY A 173 15.77 -13.74 7.95
C GLY A 173 14.66 -13.22 7.06
N GLU A 174 13.40 -13.48 7.43
CA GLU A 174 12.21 -12.97 6.73
C GLU A 174 12.15 -11.44 6.77
N VAL A 175 12.33 -10.83 7.95
CA VAL A 175 12.34 -9.36 8.10
C VAL A 175 13.43 -8.71 7.22
N ILE A 176 14.61 -9.32 7.10
CA ILE A 176 15.67 -8.85 6.21
C ILE A 176 15.24 -8.97 4.75
N PHE A 177 14.77 -10.14 4.34
CA PHE A 177 14.40 -10.40 2.96
C PHE A 177 13.29 -9.45 2.48
N GLU A 178 12.34 -9.19 3.36
CA GLU A 178 11.18 -8.34 3.11
C GLU A 178 11.47 -6.84 3.29
N SER A 179 12.57 -6.47 3.96
CA SER A 179 12.97 -5.07 4.12
C SER A 179 13.18 -4.34 2.79
N PHE A 180 13.60 -5.04 1.74
CA PHE A 180 13.80 -4.48 0.41
C PHE A 180 12.49 -4.08 -0.28
N PRO A 181 11.51 -4.98 -0.48
CA PRO A 181 10.22 -4.57 -1.05
C PRO A 181 9.50 -3.54 -0.19
N ILE A 182 9.56 -3.65 1.14
CA ILE A 182 8.98 -2.67 2.07
C ILE A 182 9.59 -1.28 1.85
N SER A 183 10.91 -1.18 1.90
CA SER A 183 11.60 0.10 1.74
C SER A 183 11.38 0.69 0.35
N TYR A 184 11.38 -0.14 -0.70
CA TYR A 184 11.04 0.29 -2.07
C TYR A 184 9.67 0.94 -2.15
N ILE A 185 8.67 0.30 -1.58
CA ILE A 185 7.30 0.82 -1.60
C ILE A 185 7.18 2.07 -0.71
N LEU A 186 7.85 2.12 0.46
CA LEU A 186 7.92 3.30 1.31
C LEU A 186 8.57 4.49 0.61
N LEU A 187 9.60 4.26 -0.20
CA LEU A 187 10.32 5.31 -0.94
C LEU A 187 9.54 5.84 -2.14
N LEU A 188 8.56 5.06 -2.62
CA LEU A 188 7.55 5.54 -3.56
C LEU A 188 6.48 6.41 -2.89
N LEU A 189 6.46 6.50 -1.55
CA LEU A 189 5.56 7.41 -0.85
C LEU A 189 5.94 8.87 -1.12
N PRO A 190 4.95 9.74 -1.31
CA PRO A 190 5.16 11.19 -1.47
C PRO A 190 5.61 11.92 -0.19
N ILE A 191 5.90 11.20 0.91
CA ILE A 191 6.39 11.77 2.17
C ILE A 191 7.83 12.31 2.01
N PHE A 192 8.61 11.76 1.07
CA PHE A 192 9.93 12.28 0.79
C PHE A 192 9.84 13.69 0.17
N PRO A 193 10.67 14.67 0.61
CA PRO A 193 10.57 16.12 0.32
C PRO A 193 10.65 16.51 -1.17
N TRP A 194 10.81 15.53 -2.05
CA TRP A 194 10.91 15.63 -3.50
C TRP A 194 9.57 15.95 -4.19
N ALA A 195 8.45 15.90 -3.46
CA ALA A 195 7.09 16.17 -3.96
C ALA A 195 6.62 17.63 -3.78
N LYS A 196 7.50 18.58 -3.39
CA LYS A 196 7.11 19.97 -3.13
C LYS A 196 6.51 20.68 -4.36
N LYS A 197 6.75 20.17 -5.57
CA LYS A 197 5.90 20.42 -6.75
C LYS A 197 5.21 19.10 -7.11
N ARG A 198 3.87 19.04 -7.02
CA ARG A 198 2.99 17.93 -7.44
C ARG A 198 3.06 17.61 -8.96
N ARG A 199 4.21 17.79 -9.64
CA ARG A 199 4.44 17.56 -11.08
C ARG A 199 4.50 16.06 -11.43
N MET A 200 3.70 15.21 -10.79
CA MET A 200 3.38 13.91 -11.40
C MET A 200 2.43 14.12 -12.59
N TYR A 201 1.70 15.23 -12.55
CA TYR A 201 0.73 15.66 -13.53
C TYR A 201 1.05 17.08 -13.97
N SER A 202 1.10 17.31 -15.26
CA SER A 202 1.00 18.65 -15.84
C SER A 202 -0.46 18.91 -16.22
N GLU A 203 -0.95 20.11 -15.95
CA GLU A 203 -2.10 20.61 -16.70
C GLU A 203 -1.70 20.67 -18.18
N PRO A 204 -2.61 20.37 -19.11
CA PRO A 204 -2.31 20.56 -20.52
C PRO A 204 -1.97 22.04 -20.74
N GLU A 205 -0.87 22.31 -21.44
CA GLU A 205 -0.63 23.64 -21.98
C GLU A 205 -1.87 24.01 -22.82
N ILE A 206 -2.60 25.02 -22.37
CA ILE A 206 -3.58 25.68 -23.22
C ILE A 206 -2.72 26.37 -24.28
N LEU A 207 -2.68 25.79 -25.48
CA LEU A 207 -2.23 26.48 -26.67
C LEU A 207 -3.20 27.64 -26.87
N SER A 208 -2.83 28.81 -26.33
CA SER A 208 -3.43 30.11 -26.66
C SER A 208 -2.84 30.62 -27.97
#